data_AF-A0A517ZLN3-F1
#
_entry.id   AF-A0A517ZLN3-F1
#
_cell.length_a   1.000
_cell.length_b   1.000
_cell.length_c   1.000
_cell.angle_alpha   90.00
_cell.angle_beta   90.00
_cell.angle_gamma   90.00
#
_symmetry.space_group_name_H-M   'P 1'
#
loop_
_entity.id
_entity.type
_entity.pdbx_description
1 polymer ?
#
loop_
_entity_poly.entity_id
_entity_poly.type
_entity_poly.pdbx_seq_one_letter_code
_entity_poly.pdbx_strand_id
1 'polypeptide(L)'
;MKFISTLAVGFCLFAGPLVAAESSHKLKEVKGLPKELSPKIAAVLHESGQQVTGPDGALCVVWLAKDLAVKPKFKPSQSVAYPFTHGQLLGAIQFPEGSSGFDFRSQEIPTGVYTLRYGQQPEDGNHLGTSEIRDFCMALPAEHDKDPKPIFNPMQLNEQSAEAAGSTHPAIFLMSAPPEKPEKESKIIHDEDHDFQILQLTTTGKAADKPVPLLVRIVVVGAGE
;
A
#
# COMPACT_ATOMS: atom_id res chain seq x y z
N MET A 1 -60.69 -39.22 28.46
CA MET A 1 -59.47 -38.65 29.09
C MET A 1 -58.32 -38.74 28.10
N LYS A 2 -57.79 -37.57 27.70
CA LYS A 2 -56.41 -37.24 27.30
C LYS A 2 -56.43 -36.14 26.24
N PHE A 3 -56.39 -34.90 26.72
CA PHE A 3 -56.00 -33.75 25.92
C PHE A 3 -54.48 -33.82 25.71
N ILE A 4 -54.03 -33.73 24.47
CA ILE A 4 -52.62 -33.53 24.13
C ILE A 4 -52.52 -32.11 23.58
N SER A 5 -52.05 -31.19 24.41
CA SER A 5 -51.67 -29.83 23.98
C SER A 5 -50.26 -29.91 23.39
N THR A 6 -50.15 -29.69 22.09
CA THR A 6 -48.85 -29.48 21.42
C THR A 6 -48.55 -27.99 21.43
N LEU A 7 -47.59 -27.58 22.26
CA LEU A 7 -47.03 -26.24 22.27
C LEU A 7 -45.90 -26.18 21.23
N ALA A 8 -46.15 -25.57 20.06
CA ALA A 8 -45.11 -25.29 19.09
C ALA A 8 -44.43 -23.97 19.43
N VAL A 9 -43.18 -24.03 19.87
CA VAL A 9 -42.30 -22.86 20.06
C VAL A 9 -41.88 -22.35 18.69
N GLY A 10 -42.34 -21.17 18.32
CA GLY A 10 -41.91 -20.48 17.09
C GLY A 10 -40.50 -19.94 17.25
N PHE A 11 -39.55 -20.47 16.48
CA PHE A 11 -38.19 -19.92 16.35
C PHE A 11 -38.23 -18.78 15.32
N CYS A 12 -38.35 -17.53 15.78
CA CYS A 12 -38.19 -16.37 14.92
C CYS A 12 -36.71 -16.16 14.60
N LEU A 13 -36.29 -16.62 13.41
CA LEU A 13 -35.05 -16.18 12.78
C LEU A 13 -35.20 -14.70 12.40
N PHE A 14 -34.65 -13.80 13.21
CA PHE A 14 -34.43 -12.42 12.82
C PHE A 14 -33.27 -12.38 11.82
N ALA A 15 -33.58 -12.42 10.54
CA ALA A 15 -32.66 -12.04 9.47
C ALA A 15 -32.60 -10.50 9.43
N GLY A 16 -31.74 -9.91 10.28
CA GLY A 16 -31.39 -8.49 10.18
C GLY A 16 -30.61 -8.23 8.88
N PRO A 17 -30.81 -7.07 8.23
CA PRO A 17 -30.02 -6.71 7.06
C PRO A 17 -28.54 -6.63 7.46
N LEU A 18 -27.69 -7.32 6.70
CA LEU A 18 -26.24 -7.19 6.78
C LEU A 18 -25.90 -5.77 6.29
N VAL A 19 -25.69 -4.86 7.24
CA VAL A 19 -25.12 -3.54 6.93
C VAL A 19 -23.65 -3.81 6.62
N ALA A 20 -23.27 -3.72 5.35
CA ALA A 20 -21.87 -3.66 4.98
C ALA A 20 -21.24 -2.48 5.72
N ALA A 21 -20.25 -2.75 6.57
CA ALA A 21 -19.51 -1.69 7.23
C ALA A 21 -18.81 -0.87 6.13
N GLU A 22 -19.24 0.38 5.94
CA GLU A 22 -18.45 1.31 5.15
C GLU A 22 -17.09 1.47 5.84
N SER A 23 -16.00 1.37 5.09
CA SER A 23 -14.67 1.65 5.64
C SER A 23 -14.69 3.03 6.29
N SER A 24 -14.33 3.11 7.57
CA SER A 24 -14.23 4.40 8.27
C SER A 24 -13.21 5.34 7.60
N HIS A 25 -12.34 4.78 6.77
CA HIS A 25 -11.38 5.48 5.95
C HIS A 25 -11.98 5.96 4.64
N LYS A 26 -11.54 7.14 4.18
CA LYS A 26 -12.01 7.81 2.98
C LYS A 26 -10.85 8.15 2.07
N LEU A 27 -11.11 8.13 0.76
CA LEU A 27 -10.18 8.53 -0.27
C LEU A 27 -10.60 9.85 -0.90
N LYS A 28 -9.65 10.75 -1.12
CA LYS A 28 -9.87 12.01 -1.82
C LYS A 28 -8.71 12.31 -2.75
N GLU A 29 -9.00 12.64 -4.01
CA GLU A 29 -7.98 13.15 -4.91
C GLU A 29 -7.48 14.53 -4.46
N VAL A 30 -6.16 14.71 -4.47
CA VAL A 30 -5.51 16.01 -4.26
C VAL A 30 -4.66 16.37 -5.47
N LYS A 31 -4.54 17.67 -5.74
CA LYS A 31 -3.78 18.21 -6.86
C LYS A 31 -2.49 18.86 -6.38
N GLY A 32 -1.45 18.75 -7.20
CA GLY A 32 -0.12 19.26 -6.91
C GLY A 32 0.76 18.19 -6.28
N LEU A 33 2.07 18.40 -6.45
CA LEU A 33 3.12 17.60 -5.84
C LEU A 33 3.71 18.35 -4.64
N PRO A 34 4.22 17.63 -3.61
CA PRO A 34 4.96 18.25 -2.52
C PRO A 34 6.20 18.99 -3.03
N LYS A 35 6.51 20.14 -2.44
CA LYS A 35 7.63 21.00 -2.86
C LYS A 35 8.99 20.44 -2.44
N GLU A 36 8.97 19.53 -1.47
CA GLU A 36 10.09 18.83 -0.88
C GLU A 36 10.69 17.80 -1.84
N LEU A 37 9.91 17.35 -2.85
CA LEU A 37 10.42 16.48 -3.90
C LEU A 37 11.43 17.21 -4.78
N SER A 38 12.53 16.53 -5.11
CA SER A 38 13.47 17.07 -6.10
C SER A 38 12.78 17.25 -7.47
N PRO A 39 13.21 18.22 -8.31
CA PRO A 39 12.64 18.42 -9.63
C PRO A 39 12.67 17.17 -10.52
N LYS A 40 13.70 16.31 -10.37
CA LYS A 40 13.82 15.06 -11.12
C LYS A 40 12.78 14.02 -10.72
N ILE A 41 12.50 13.90 -9.41
CA ILE A 41 11.46 13.00 -8.90
C ILE A 41 10.08 13.55 -9.28
N ALA A 42 9.82 14.83 -9.04
CA ALA A 42 8.54 15.46 -9.37
C ALA A 42 8.17 15.31 -10.87
N ALA A 43 9.16 15.41 -11.76
CA ALA A 43 8.94 15.28 -13.20
C ALA A 43 8.37 13.91 -13.65
N VAL A 44 8.59 12.84 -12.88
CA VAL A 44 8.14 11.48 -13.22
C VAL A 44 6.89 11.02 -12.49
N LEU A 45 6.38 11.81 -11.54
CA LEU A 45 5.15 11.51 -10.78
C LEU A 45 3.91 12.11 -11.43
N HIS A 46 2.76 11.47 -11.18
CA HIS A 46 1.44 12.05 -11.47
C HIS A 46 1.26 13.35 -10.67
N GLU A 47 0.65 14.36 -11.28
CA GLU A 47 0.42 15.66 -10.64
C GLU A 47 -0.74 15.64 -9.64
N SER A 48 -1.51 14.55 -9.61
CA SER A 48 -2.50 14.27 -8.59
C SER A 48 -2.09 13.06 -7.76
N GLY A 49 -2.50 13.09 -6.50
CA GLY A 49 -2.32 12.02 -5.54
C GLY A 49 -3.64 11.68 -4.87
N GLN A 50 -3.64 10.64 -4.05
CA GLN A 50 -4.81 10.22 -3.28
C GLN A 50 -4.51 10.39 -1.79
N GLN A 51 -5.30 11.22 -1.12
CA GLN A 51 -5.28 11.40 0.32
C GLN A 51 -6.16 10.33 0.98
N VAL A 52 -5.58 9.64 1.96
CA VAL A 52 -6.29 8.74 2.86
C VAL A 52 -6.59 9.50 4.15
N THR A 53 -7.84 9.47 4.57
CA THR A 53 -8.32 10.08 5.82
C THR A 53 -8.97 9.00 6.67
N GLY A 54 -8.53 8.84 7.91
CA GLY A 54 -9.12 7.93 8.89
C GLY A 54 -10.06 8.66 9.86
N PRO A 55 -10.51 7.97 10.92
CA PRO A 55 -11.37 8.55 11.96
C PRO A 55 -10.79 9.81 12.61
N ASP A 56 -9.46 9.81 12.82
CA ASP A 56 -8.74 10.87 13.55
C ASP A 56 -8.18 11.98 12.64
N GLY A 57 -8.42 11.90 11.32
CA GLY A 57 -7.98 12.93 10.37
C GLY A 57 -7.18 12.37 9.20
N ALA A 58 -6.40 13.25 8.55
CA ALA A 58 -5.59 12.88 7.39
C ALA A 58 -4.43 11.97 7.82
N LEU A 59 -4.28 10.82 7.16
CA LEU A 59 -3.23 9.85 7.47
C LEU A 59 -2.03 10.03 6.55
N CYS A 60 -2.27 9.97 5.24
CA CYS A 60 -1.22 10.13 4.24
C CYS A 60 -1.79 10.61 2.90
N VAL A 61 -0.89 11.02 2.02
CA VAL A 61 -1.18 11.27 0.60
C VAL A 61 -0.19 10.49 -0.24
N VAL A 62 -0.66 9.76 -1.26
CA VAL A 62 0.19 8.95 -2.14
C VAL A 62 0.07 9.40 -3.60
N TRP A 63 1.21 9.57 -4.27
CA TRP A 63 1.33 9.84 -5.70
C TRP A 63 2.08 8.70 -6.38
N LEU A 64 1.59 8.21 -7.52
CA LEU A 64 2.28 7.19 -8.31
C LEU A 64 3.14 7.81 -9.41
N ALA A 65 4.14 7.08 -9.88
CA ALA A 65 4.86 7.41 -11.10
C ALA A 65 3.96 7.26 -12.35
N LYS A 66 4.18 8.11 -13.37
CA LYS A 66 3.38 8.18 -14.62
C LYS A 66 3.53 6.96 -15.52
N ASP A 67 4.65 6.25 -15.41
CA ASP A 67 5.09 5.22 -16.37
C ASP A 67 5.88 4.11 -15.68
N LEU A 68 5.23 3.31 -14.84
CA LEU A 68 5.93 2.26 -14.10
C LEU A 68 6.47 1.18 -15.05
N ALA A 69 7.80 1.04 -15.13
CA ALA A 69 8.40 -0.05 -15.88
C ALA A 69 7.95 -1.40 -15.32
N VAL A 70 7.54 -2.32 -16.19
CA VAL A 70 7.17 -3.68 -15.81
C VAL A 70 8.09 -4.70 -16.49
N LYS A 71 8.50 -5.72 -15.74
CA LYS A 71 9.32 -6.82 -16.24
C LYS A 71 8.58 -7.55 -17.37
N PRO A 72 9.20 -7.72 -18.55
CA PRO A 72 8.57 -8.42 -19.66
C PRO A 72 8.32 -9.88 -19.29
N LYS A 73 7.17 -10.42 -19.70
CA LYS A 73 6.77 -11.82 -19.45
C LYS A 73 6.73 -12.21 -17.97
N PHE A 74 6.58 -11.25 -17.06
CA PHE A 74 6.38 -11.51 -15.65
C PHE A 74 5.15 -12.40 -15.43
N LYS A 75 5.30 -13.39 -14.54
CA LYS A 75 4.22 -14.24 -14.06
C LYS A 75 4.19 -14.11 -12.54
N PRO A 76 3.06 -13.66 -11.95
CA PRO A 76 2.90 -13.68 -10.51
C PRO A 76 3.13 -15.08 -9.94
N SER A 77 3.64 -15.12 -8.72
CA SER A 77 3.72 -16.30 -7.87
C SER A 77 2.97 -16.02 -6.56
N GLN A 78 2.87 -17.02 -5.69
CA GLN A 78 2.19 -16.83 -4.40
C GLN A 78 2.84 -15.75 -3.53
N SER A 79 4.17 -15.61 -3.58
CA SER A 79 4.91 -14.66 -2.75
C SER A 79 5.35 -13.39 -3.49
N VAL A 80 5.14 -13.30 -4.81
CA VAL A 80 5.54 -12.14 -5.62
C VAL A 80 4.45 -11.87 -6.67
N ALA A 81 3.69 -10.81 -6.43
CA ALA A 81 2.56 -10.37 -7.22
C ALA A 81 2.91 -9.28 -8.25
N TYR A 82 3.98 -8.51 -8.02
CA TYR A 82 4.28 -7.33 -8.83
C TYR A 82 5.44 -7.50 -9.82
N PRO A 83 5.32 -6.95 -11.05
CA PRO A 83 6.33 -7.07 -12.09
C PRO A 83 7.47 -6.05 -11.97
N PHE A 84 7.70 -5.46 -10.80
CA PHE A 84 8.63 -4.34 -10.64
C PHE A 84 10.08 -4.80 -10.45
N THR A 85 11.01 -3.90 -10.75
CA THR A 85 12.44 -4.11 -10.52
C THR A 85 12.83 -3.57 -9.15
N HIS A 86 13.67 -4.29 -8.41
CA HIS A 86 14.16 -3.85 -7.10
C HIS A 86 14.74 -2.42 -7.17
N GLY A 87 14.39 -1.58 -6.19
CA GLY A 87 14.79 -0.17 -6.09
C GLY A 87 14.11 0.78 -7.07
N GLN A 88 13.23 0.28 -7.94
CA GLN A 88 12.47 1.11 -8.87
C GLN A 88 11.59 2.11 -8.12
N LEU A 89 11.57 3.37 -8.56
CA LEU A 89 10.64 4.37 -8.04
C LEU A 89 9.20 3.99 -8.42
N LEU A 90 8.35 3.81 -7.40
CA LEU A 90 6.93 3.55 -7.56
C LEU A 90 6.09 4.82 -7.41
N GLY A 91 6.55 5.75 -6.57
CA GLY A 91 5.77 6.92 -6.21
C GLY A 91 6.39 7.74 -5.09
N ALA A 92 5.56 8.50 -4.41
CA ALA A 92 5.87 9.21 -3.18
C ALA A 92 4.70 9.11 -2.20
N ILE A 93 5.00 9.22 -0.91
CA ILE A 93 4.03 9.32 0.18
C ILE A 93 4.35 10.56 1.01
N GLN A 94 3.32 11.27 1.44
CA GLN A 94 3.43 12.35 2.41
C GLN A 94 2.62 12.00 3.65
N PHE A 95 3.22 12.20 4.82
CA PHE A 95 2.56 12.18 6.12
C PHE A 95 2.34 13.63 6.57
N PRO A 96 1.10 14.16 6.54
CA PRO A 96 0.81 15.54 6.89
C PRO A 96 1.15 15.89 8.34
N GLU A 97 1.34 17.16 8.65
CA GLU A 97 1.44 17.62 10.04
C GLU A 97 0.22 17.19 10.86
N GLY A 98 0.46 16.71 12.09
CA GLY A 98 -0.58 16.20 12.97
C GLY A 98 -1.06 14.77 12.66
N SER A 99 -0.53 14.12 11.62
CA SER A 99 -0.71 12.68 11.39
C SER A 99 0.27 11.85 12.22
N SER A 100 -0.07 10.59 12.50
CA SER A 100 0.83 9.59 13.05
C SER A 100 1.02 8.48 12.02
N GLY A 101 2.12 8.53 11.29
CA GLY A 101 2.46 7.53 10.29
C GLY A 101 3.12 6.32 10.94
N PHE A 102 2.69 5.12 10.60
CA PHE A 102 3.37 3.88 10.97
C PHE A 102 3.58 3.02 9.74
N ASP A 103 4.73 2.35 9.68
CA ASP A 103 5.01 1.37 8.64
C ASP A 103 4.46 -0.02 9.04
N PHE A 104 4.61 -1.00 8.14
CA PHE A 104 4.13 -2.36 8.34
C PHE A 104 4.88 -3.14 9.45
N ARG A 105 5.96 -2.57 10.01
CA ARG A 105 6.70 -3.09 11.16
C ARG A 105 6.36 -2.33 12.44
N SER A 106 5.30 -1.52 12.42
CA SER A 106 4.91 -0.63 13.52
C SER A 106 5.98 0.40 13.90
N GLN A 107 6.88 0.74 12.98
CA GLN A 107 7.84 1.81 13.18
C GLN A 107 7.14 3.14 12.93
N GLU A 108 7.29 4.09 13.86
CA GLU A 108 6.81 5.45 13.65
C GLU A 108 7.59 6.11 12.51
N ILE A 109 6.86 6.68 11.55
CA ILE A 109 7.41 7.46 10.44
C ILE A 109 7.08 8.92 10.70
N PRO A 110 8.09 9.80 10.89
CA PRO A 110 7.85 11.21 11.12
C PRO A 110 7.05 11.86 9.98
N THR A 111 6.32 12.92 10.31
CA THR A 111 5.65 13.75 9.31
C THR A 111 6.66 14.26 8.28
N GLY A 112 6.32 14.22 7.00
CA GLY A 112 7.27 14.56 5.93
C GLY A 112 6.89 13.95 4.59
N VAL A 113 7.79 14.09 3.62
CA VAL A 113 7.64 13.56 2.26
C VAL A 113 8.72 12.52 2.00
N TYR A 114 8.30 11.38 1.47
CA TYR A 114 9.14 10.23 1.22
C TYR A 114 8.90 9.73 -0.21
N THR A 115 9.94 9.27 -0.88
CA THR A 115 9.78 8.48 -2.10
C THR A 115 9.43 7.03 -1.73
N LEU A 116 8.74 6.33 -2.63
CA LEU A 116 8.42 4.91 -2.47
C LEU A 116 9.20 4.09 -3.50
N ARG A 117 10.06 3.19 -3.04
CA ARG A 117 10.84 2.27 -3.88
C ARG A 117 10.34 0.84 -3.76
N TYR A 118 10.35 0.08 -4.84
CA TYR A 118 9.99 -1.33 -4.77
C TYR A 118 11.09 -2.13 -4.05
N GLY A 119 10.72 -2.76 -2.94
CA GLY A 119 11.52 -3.70 -2.18
C GLY A 119 10.95 -5.11 -2.29
N GLN A 120 11.83 -6.10 -2.14
CA GLN A 120 11.41 -7.49 -2.03
C GLN A 120 12.08 -8.09 -0.79
N GLN A 121 11.28 -8.58 0.16
CA GLN A 121 11.81 -9.23 1.36
C GLN A 121 12.66 -10.45 0.96
N PRO A 122 13.82 -10.73 1.58
CA PRO A 122 14.64 -11.90 1.24
C PRO A 122 13.93 -13.25 1.40
N GLU A 123 14.40 -14.25 0.66
CA GLU A 123 13.92 -15.64 0.73
C GLU A 123 14.91 -16.47 1.56
N ASP A 124 15.01 -16.15 2.85
CA ASP A 124 15.89 -16.83 3.79
C ASP A 124 15.15 -17.29 5.05
N GLY A 125 15.80 -18.10 5.86
CA GLY A 125 15.20 -18.68 7.08
C GLY A 125 14.78 -17.65 8.13
N ASN A 126 15.34 -16.44 8.12
CA ASN A 126 15.02 -15.38 9.08
C ASN A 126 13.75 -14.61 8.73
N HIS A 127 13.24 -14.75 7.50
CA HIS A 127 12.05 -14.05 7.01
C HIS A 127 10.85 -14.96 6.81
N LEU A 128 11.00 -16.28 7.00
CA LEU A 128 9.90 -17.23 6.91
C LEU A 128 8.78 -16.90 7.91
N GLY A 129 7.54 -16.80 7.40
CA GLY A 129 6.34 -16.59 8.20
C GLY A 129 6.05 -15.12 8.54
N THR A 130 6.91 -14.17 8.16
CA THR A 130 6.70 -12.74 8.48
C THR A 130 5.72 -12.03 7.52
N SER A 131 5.52 -12.58 6.33
CA SER A 131 4.46 -12.19 5.41
C SER A 131 4.26 -13.28 4.35
N GLU A 132 3.04 -13.44 3.85
CA GLU A 132 2.74 -14.33 2.72
C GLU A 132 3.28 -13.78 1.39
N ILE A 133 3.31 -12.44 1.27
CA ILE A 133 3.78 -11.72 0.10
C ILE A 133 5.08 -11.00 0.43
N ARG A 134 6.04 -11.06 -0.49
CA ARG A 134 7.37 -10.46 -0.34
C ARG A 134 7.49 -9.08 -0.97
N ASP A 135 6.43 -8.56 -1.56
CA ASP A 135 6.40 -7.25 -2.21
C ASP A 135 6.16 -6.13 -1.20
N PHE A 136 7.09 -5.17 -1.15
CA PHE A 136 6.99 -4.00 -0.26
C PHE A 136 7.29 -2.71 -1.02
N CYS A 137 6.64 -1.63 -0.61
CA CYS A 137 7.13 -0.28 -0.84
C CYS A 137 8.09 0.08 0.30
N MET A 138 9.27 0.58 -0.02
CA MET A 138 10.26 1.09 0.92
C MET A 138 10.24 2.62 0.86
N ALA A 139 9.93 3.26 1.99
CA ALA A 139 9.94 4.72 2.08
C ALA A 139 11.37 5.23 2.32
N LEU A 140 11.79 6.23 1.55
CA LEU A 140 13.07 6.92 1.70
C LEU A 140 12.81 8.42 1.89
N PRO A 141 13.52 9.13 2.78
CA PRO A 141 13.35 10.58 2.92
C PRO A 141 13.57 11.30 1.59
N ALA A 142 12.59 12.08 1.12
CA ALA A 142 12.69 12.77 -0.17
C ALA A 142 13.86 13.77 -0.23
N GLU A 143 14.29 14.28 0.92
CA GLU A 143 15.48 15.12 1.05
C GLU A 143 16.79 14.39 0.68
N HIS A 144 16.82 13.06 0.76
CA HIS A 144 17.99 12.22 0.47
C HIS A 144 17.85 11.43 -0.83
N ASP A 145 16.62 11.13 -1.28
CA ASP A 145 16.36 10.44 -2.55
C ASP A 145 15.95 11.40 -3.69
N LYS A 146 16.92 11.78 -4.54
CA LYS A 146 16.75 12.81 -5.59
C LYS A 146 16.85 12.31 -7.02
N ASP A 147 17.14 11.03 -7.26
CA ASP A 147 17.29 10.47 -8.61
C ASP A 147 16.24 9.38 -8.86
N PRO A 148 15.34 9.52 -9.86
CA PRO A 148 14.29 8.54 -10.12
C PRO A 148 14.79 7.17 -10.60
N LYS A 149 16.08 7.03 -10.92
CA LYS A 149 16.66 5.75 -11.33
C LYS A 149 16.54 4.68 -10.23
N PRO A 150 16.46 3.39 -10.59
CA PRO A 150 16.45 2.33 -9.60
C PRO A 150 17.71 2.29 -8.73
N ILE A 151 17.53 2.01 -7.45
CA ILE A 151 18.62 1.72 -6.50
C ILE A 151 18.83 0.21 -6.48
N PHE A 152 19.78 -0.29 -7.28
CA PHE A 152 19.99 -1.73 -7.44
C PHE A 152 20.71 -2.40 -6.27
N ASN A 153 21.48 -1.63 -5.48
CA ASN A 153 22.21 -2.17 -4.34
C ASN A 153 21.23 -2.36 -3.16
N PRO A 154 20.97 -3.61 -2.70
CA PRO A 154 19.98 -3.85 -1.64
C PRO A 154 20.39 -3.27 -0.29
N MET A 155 21.68 -3.27 0.03
CA MET A 155 22.19 -2.68 1.27
C MET A 155 21.96 -1.17 1.27
N GLN A 156 22.30 -0.50 0.17
CA GLN A 156 22.04 0.93 0.01
C GLN A 156 20.54 1.26 0.15
N LEU A 157 19.67 0.47 -0.50
CA LEU A 157 18.22 0.70 -0.43
C LEU A 157 17.68 0.50 0.99
N ASN A 158 18.14 -0.54 1.69
CA ASN A 158 17.76 -0.82 3.07
C ASN A 158 18.22 0.28 4.04
N GLU A 159 19.48 0.72 3.92
CA GLU A 159 20.03 1.79 4.76
C GLU A 159 19.28 3.10 4.57
N GLN A 160 19.08 3.53 3.31
CA GLN A 160 18.34 4.76 3.02
C GLN A 160 16.87 4.69 3.46
N SER A 161 16.26 3.51 3.42
CA SER A 161 14.88 3.35 3.89
C SER A 161 14.78 3.31 5.41
N ALA A 162 15.81 2.83 6.11
CA ALA A 162 15.83 2.83 7.57
C ALA A 162 15.90 4.25 8.15
N GLU A 163 16.52 5.18 7.42
CA GLU A 163 16.52 6.62 7.77
C GLU A 163 15.11 7.20 7.89
N ALA A 164 14.14 6.74 7.09
CA ALA A 164 12.76 7.23 7.15
C ALA A 164 12.07 6.95 8.49
N ALA A 165 12.45 5.86 9.16
CA ALA A 165 11.94 5.49 10.48
C ALA A 165 12.90 5.87 11.63
N GLY A 166 14.08 6.44 11.31
CA GLY A 166 15.15 6.64 12.30
C GLY A 166 15.60 5.34 12.98
N SER A 167 15.55 4.20 12.26
CA SER A 167 15.77 2.87 12.82
C SER A 167 16.91 2.11 12.13
N THR A 168 17.07 0.82 12.43
CA THR A 168 18.01 -0.09 11.72
C THR A 168 17.30 -0.98 10.69
N HIS A 169 15.98 -0.89 10.58
CA HIS A 169 15.17 -1.66 9.65
C HIS A 169 14.52 -0.73 8.61
N PRO A 170 14.38 -1.15 7.35
CA PRO A 170 13.75 -0.31 6.35
C PRO A 170 12.30 0.03 6.74
N ALA A 171 11.87 1.25 6.42
CA ALA A 171 10.48 1.67 6.52
C ALA A 171 9.65 1.05 5.38
N ILE A 172 8.88 0.02 5.69
CA ILE A 172 8.20 -0.81 4.67
C ILE A 172 6.67 -0.74 4.73
N PHE A 173 6.03 -0.76 3.58
CA PHE A 173 4.58 -0.88 3.44
C PHE A 173 4.28 -2.10 2.57
N LEU A 174 3.50 -3.05 3.10
CA LEU A 174 3.16 -4.27 2.37
C LEU A 174 2.39 -3.92 1.09
N MET A 175 2.78 -4.54 -0.03
CA MET A 175 2.04 -4.46 -1.28
C MET A 175 1.19 -5.72 -1.45
N SER A 176 -0.09 -5.65 -1.09
CA SER A 176 -0.98 -6.81 -1.25
C SER A 176 -1.22 -7.12 -2.73
N ALA A 177 -1.50 -8.39 -3.04
CA ALA A 177 -1.73 -8.82 -4.41
C ALA A 177 -2.94 -8.09 -5.03
N PRO A 178 -2.86 -7.64 -6.30
CA PRO A 178 -4.01 -7.08 -6.98
C PRO A 178 -5.15 -8.13 -7.05
N PRO A 179 -6.43 -7.70 -7.05
CA PRO A 179 -7.55 -8.63 -7.19
C PRO A 179 -7.47 -9.36 -8.53
N GLU A 180 -7.94 -10.61 -8.56
CA GLU A 180 -8.02 -11.39 -9.81
C GLU A 180 -8.94 -10.73 -10.85
N LYS A 181 -10.00 -10.08 -10.36
CA LYS A 181 -10.93 -9.34 -11.20
C LYS A 181 -10.36 -7.96 -11.51
N PRO A 182 -10.28 -7.56 -12.79
CA PRO A 182 -9.82 -6.23 -13.16
C PRO A 182 -10.67 -5.14 -12.52
N GLU A 183 -10.01 -4.17 -11.90
CA GLU A 183 -10.62 -3.00 -11.27
C GLU A 183 -10.01 -1.73 -11.89
N LYS A 184 -10.81 -0.68 -12.01
CA LYS A 184 -10.39 0.57 -12.68
C LYS A 184 -10.38 1.78 -11.76
N GLU A 185 -10.86 1.61 -10.55
CA GLU A 185 -11.03 2.70 -9.59
C GLU A 185 -9.98 2.62 -8.49
N SER A 186 -9.50 3.81 -8.11
CA SER A 186 -8.72 3.96 -6.88
C SER A 186 -9.70 4.01 -5.70
N LYS A 187 -9.43 3.23 -4.66
CA LYS A 187 -10.31 3.09 -3.49
C LYS A 187 -9.49 2.72 -2.25
N ILE A 188 -10.04 2.98 -1.07
CA ILE A 188 -9.55 2.43 0.19
C ILE A 188 -10.38 1.20 0.53
N ILE A 189 -9.74 0.10 0.91
CA ILE A 189 -10.37 -1.19 1.18
C ILE A 189 -10.01 -1.61 2.59
N HIS A 190 -10.99 -2.03 3.38
CA HIS A 190 -10.73 -2.72 4.63
C HIS A 190 -10.65 -4.22 4.37
N ASP A 191 -9.50 -4.82 4.65
CA ASP A 191 -9.32 -6.26 4.73
C ASP A 191 -9.59 -6.69 6.18
N GLU A 192 -10.76 -7.27 6.42
CA GLU A 192 -11.22 -7.63 7.76
C GLU A 192 -10.41 -8.76 8.39
N ASP A 193 -9.86 -9.67 7.56
CA ASP A 193 -9.13 -10.85 8.05
C ASP A 193 -7.80 -10.45 8.72
N HIS A 194 -7.17 -9.40 8.20
CA HIS A 194 -5.89 -8.90 8.69
C HIS A 194 -5.99 -7.52 9.38
N ASP A 195 -7.19 -6.93 9.41
CA ASP A 195 -7.45 -5.55 9.81
C ASP A 195 -6.60 -4.49 9.06
N PHE A 196 -6.38 -4.69 7.75
CA PHE A 196 -5.61 -3.76 6.94
C PHE A 196 -6.48 -2.72 6.26
N GLN A 197 -6.00 -1.47 6.21
CA GLN A 197 -6.52 -0.46 5.29
C GLN A 197 -5.62 -0.41 4.06
N ILE A 198 -6.15 -0.91 2.95
CA ILE A 198 -5.43 -1.11 1.71
C ILE A 198 -5.80 0.00 0.72
N LEU A 199 -4.83 0.87 0.44
CA LEU A 199 -4.95 1.87 -0.60
C LEU A 199 -4.72 1.20 -1.96
N GLN A 200 -5.79 1.06 -2.74
CA GLN A 200 -5.76 0.63 -4.12
C GLN A 200 -5.67 1.86 -5.04
N LEU A 201 -4.67 1.86 -5.93
CA LEU A 201 -4.41 2.92 -6.89
C LEU A 201 -4.31 2.34 -8.29
N THR A 202 -4.92 3.01 -9.26
CA THR A 202 -4.80 2.66 -10.67
C THR A 202 -3.78 3.56 -11.37
N THR A 203 -2.95 2.96 -12.23
CA THR A 203 -1.99 3.68 -13.07
C THR A 203 -1.73 2.91 -14.37
N THR A 204 -0.86 3.46 -15.22
CA THR A 204 -0.37 2.78 -16.41
C THR A 204 1.10 2.41 -16.22
N GLY A 205 1.44 1.16 -16.46
CA GLY A 205 2.81 0.68 -16.58
C GLY A 205 3.27 0.62 -18.03
N LYS A 206 4.57 0.38 -18.22
CA LYS A 206 5.21 0.20 -19.53
C LYS A 206 5.93 -1.14 -19.62
N ALA A 207 5.42 -2.03 -20.46
CA ALA A 207 6.08 -3.28 -20.84
C ALA A 207 6.82 -3.04 -22.16
N ALA A 208 8.13 -2.77 -22.09
CA ALA A 208 8.84 -2.10 -23.18
C ALA A 208 8.09 -0.79 -23.54
N ASP A 209 7.56 -0.67 -24.76
CA ASP A 209 6.84 0.53 -25.21
C ASP A 209 5.31 0.39 -25.16
N LYS A 210 4.79 -0.73 -24.63
CA LYS A 210 3.35 -0.98 -24.57
C LYS A 210 2.77 -0.55 -23.23
N PRO A 211 1.73 0.30 -23.21
CA PRO A 211 1.02 0.64 -21.98
C PRO A 211 0.28 -0.59 -21.45
N VAL A 212 0.37 -0.82 -20.14
CA VAL A 212 -0.30 -1.92 -19.43
C VAL A 212 -1.06 -1.32 -18.24
N PRO A 213 -2.37 -1.53 -18.12
CA PRO A 213 -3.09 -1.13 -16.91
C PRO A 213 -2.48 -1.80 -15.67
N LEU A 214 -2.20 -1.01 -14.65
CA LEU A 214 -1.66 -1.49 -13.38
C LEU A 214 -2.56 -1.06 -12.24
N LEU A 215 -2.62 -1.93 -11.25
CA LEU A 215 -3.28 -1.70 -9.98
C LEU A 215 -2.24 -1.95 -8.91
N VAL A 216 -1.94 -0.92 -8.13
CA VAL A 216 -0.98 -0.94 -7.03
C VAL A 216 -1.79 -0.89 -5.73
N ARG A 217 -1.63 -1.90 -4.86
CA ARG A 217 -2.23 -1.93 -3.53
C ARG A 217 -1.15 -1.78 -2.49
N ILE A 218 -1.32 -0.83 -1.57
CA ILE A 218 -0.39 -0.54 -0.49
C ILE A 218 -1.17 -0.60 0.82
N VAL A 219 -0.72 -1.39 1.78
CA VAL A 219 -1.24 -1.34 3.15
C VAL A 219 -0.76 -0.03 3.78
N VAL A 220 -1.69 0.90 4.03
CA VAL A 220 -1.40 2.23 4.60
C VAL A 220 -1.75 2.34 6.09
N VAL A 221 -2.53 1.37 6.60
CA VAL A 221 -2.76 1.14 8.04
C VAL A 221 -2.81 -0.37 8.25
N GLY A 222 -2.12 -0.86 9.28
CA GLY A 222 -1.94 -2.28 9.58
C GLY A 222 -0.46 -2.63 9.71
N ALA A 223 -0.16 -3.75 10.38
CA ALA A 223 1.19 -4.23 10.59
C ALA A 223 1.25 -5.75 10.39
N GLY A 224 2.44 -6.27 10.09
CA GLY A 224 2.68 -7.72 10.12
C GLY A 224 2.64 -8.24 11.55
N GLU A 225 2.22 -9.50 11.69
CA GLU A 225 2.25 -10.25 12.96
C GLU A 225 3.67 -10.67 13.38
#